data_AF-A0A3B0RQ62-F1
#
_entry.id   AF-A0A3B0RQ62-F1
#
_cell.length_a   1.000
_cell.length_b   1.000
_cell.length_c   1.000
_cell.angle_alpha   90.00
_cell.angle_beta   90.00
_cell.angle_gamma   90.00
#
_symmetry.space_group_name_H-M   'P 1'
#
loop_
_entity.id
_entity.type
_entity.pdbx_description
1 polymer ?
#
loop_
_entity_poly.entity_id
_entity_poly.type
_entity_poly.pdbx_seq_one_letter_code
_entity_poly.pdbx_strand_id
1 'polypeptide(L)' 'MKLNLSILLLFLCSSFINAQKSQLSPEAEISVLTIGPGSSLNDSFGHSAFRVKDKEKYLDVVFNYGVYDFD' A
#
# COMPACT_ATOMS: atom_id res chain seq x y z
N MET A 1 -37.70 20.11 -10.18
CA MET A 1 -36.29 19.84 -10.58
C MET A 1 -36.29 18.71 -11.59
N LYS A 2 -35.84 18.93 -12.83
CA LYS A 2 -35.63 17.84 -13.80
C LYS A 2 -34.29 17.20 -13.44
N LEU A 3 -34.30 15.97 -12.91
CA LEU A 3 -33.07 15.23 -12.67
C LEU A 3 -32.50 14.82 -14.03
N ASN A 4 -31.30 15.29 -14.36
CA ASN A 4 -30.66 14.92 -15.62
C ASN A 4 -30.36 13.42 -15.61
N LEU A 5 -30.85 12.71 -16.62
CA LEU A 5 -30.68 11.26 -16.77
C LEU A 5 -29.21 10.84 -16.71
N SER A 6 -28.31 11.69 -17.19
CA SER A 6 -26.86 11.49 -17.12
C SER A 6 -26.32 11.42 -15.69
N ILE A 7 -26.89 12.19 -14.75
CA ILE A 7 -26.47 12.17 -13.34
C ILE A 7 -26.92 10.87 -12.67
N LEU A 8 -28.13 10.41 -12.99
CA LEU A 8 -28.65 9.13 -12.49
C LEU A 8 -27.80 7.95 -13.01
N LEU A 9 -27.41 8.01 -14.28
CA LEU A 9 -26.53 7.01 -14.88
C LEU A 9 -25.15 6.99 -14.21
N LEU A 10 -24.56 8.17 -13.95
CA LEU A 10 -23.28 8.28 -13.25
C LEU A 10 -23.35 7.68 -11.83
N PHE A 11 -24.44 7.95 -11.11
CA PHE A 11 -24.66 7.43 -9.77
C PHE A 11 -24.80 5.90 -9.77
N LEU A 12 -25.55 5.34 -10.71
CA LEU A 12 -25.68 3.89 -10.88
C LEU A 12 -24.35 3.20 -11.21
N CYS A 13 -23.48 3.85 -12.00
CA CYS A 13 -22.15 3.31 -12.31
C CYS A 13 -21.20 3.30 -11.10
N SER A 14 -21.34 4.25 -10.16
CA SER A 14 -20.46 4.33 -8.99
C SER A 14 -20.59 3.15 -8.03
N SER A 15 -21.73 2.47 -8.01
CA SER A 15 -22.02 1.30 -7.17
C SER A 15 -21.18 0.05 -7.52
N PHE A 16 -20.55 0.04 -8.70
CA PHE A 16 -19.75 -1.12 -9.17
C PHE A 16 -18.25 -0.96 -8.91
N ILE A 17 -17.82 0.15 -8.30
CA ILE A 17 -16.42 0.42 -8.03
C ILE A 17 -16.12 0.01 -6.59
N ASN A 18 -15.19 -0.94 -6.42
CA ASN A 18 -14.68 -1.35 -5.11
C ASN A 18 -13.40 -0.57 -4.79
N ALA A 19 -13.49 0.43 -3.91
CA ALA A 19 -12.34 1.19 -3.41
C ALA A 19 -11.82 0.68 -2.05
N GLN A 20 -12.43 -0.37 -1.49
CA GLN A 20 -11.98 -0.94 -0.22
C GLN A 20 -10.56 -1.51 -0.34
N LYS A 21 -9.79 -1.39 0.75
CA LYS A 21 -8.44 -1.97 0.83
C LYS A 21 -8.51 -3.47 0.56
N SER A 22 -7.65 -3.95 -0.33
CA SER A 22 -7.49 -5.39 -0.56
C SER A 22 -6.97 -6.04 0.72
N GLN A 23 -7.78 -6.90 1.34
CA GLN A 23 -7.35 -7.72 2.47
C GLN A 23 -6.26 -8.68 2.01
N LEU A 24 -5.26 -9.00 2.84
CA LEU A 24 -4.25 -10.01 2.48
C LEU A 24 -4.88 -11.41 2.39
N SER A 25 -4.31 -12.28 1.56
CA SER A 25 -4.67 -13.70 1.58
C SER A 25 -4.20 -14.37 2.88
N PRO A 26 -4.81 -15.50 3.29
CA PRO A 26 -4.34 -16.28 4.44
C PRO A 26 -2.87 -16.74 4.35
N GLU A 27 -2.34 -16.85 3.13
CA GLU A 27 -0.99 -17.30 2.79
C GLU A 27 0.02 -16.14 2.68
N ALA A 28 -0.42 -14.91 2.93
CA ALA A 28 0.46 -13.75 2.92
C ALA A 28 1.53 -13.86 4.01
N GLU A 29 2.76 -13.51 3.64
CA GLU A 29 3.92 -13.48 4.53
C GLU A 29 4.31 -12.04 4.85
N ILE A 30 4.52 -11.75 6.13
CA ILE A 30 5.09 -10.48 6.60
C ILE A 30 6.47 -10.77 7.19
N SER A 31 7.50 -10.15 6.63
CA SER A 31 8.88 -10.27 7.10
C SER A 31 9.40 -8.93 7.59
N VAL A 32 10.21 -8.95 8.66
CA VAL A 32 11.03 -7.80 9.04
C VAL A 32 12.37 -7.91 8.32
N LEU A 33 12.71 -6.91 7.54
CA LEU A 33 14.01 -6.77 6.89
C LEU A 33 14.88 -5.87 7.77
N THR A 34 16.07 -6.36 8.14
CA THR A 34 17.08 -5.56 8.84
C THR A 34 18.13 -5.13 7.83
N ILE A 35 18.38 -3.83 7.74
CA ILE A 35 19.31 -3.23 6.80
C ILE A 35 20.47 -2.65 7.59
N GLY A 36 21.69 -3.02 7.19
CA GLY A 36 22.90 -2.56 7.87
C GLY A 36 23.15 -1.05 7.69
N PRO A 37 24.13 -0.50 8.41
CA PRO A 37 24.57 0.89 8.27
C PRO A 37 24.81 1.32 6.83
N GLY A 38 24.27 2.48 6.45
CA GLY A 38 24.57 3.18 5.21
C GLY A 38 25.67 4.23 5.37
N SER A 39 25.97 4.94 4.28
CA SER A 39 27.06 5.92 4.22
C SER A 39 26.65 7.34 4.65
N SER A 40 25.35 7.61 4.76
CA SER A 40 24.82 8.92 5.10
C SER A 40 24.47 8.98 6.59
N LEU A 41 24.48 10.17 7.20
CA LEU A 41 24.18 10.28 8.63
C LEU A 41 22.77 9.75 8.98
N ASN A 42 21.81 9.94 8.07
CA ASN A 42 20.44 9.51 8.25
C ASN A 42 20.22 7.99 8.12
N ASP A 43 21.20 7.23 7.61
CA ASP A 43 21.14 5.76 7.51
C ASP A 43 22.35 5.06 8.18
N SER A 44 23.23 5.80 8.86
CA SER A 44 24.47 5.29 9.46
C SER A 44 24.28 4.27 10.59
N PHE A 45 23.07 4.17 11.14
CA PHE A 45 22.71 3.18 12.17
C PHE A 45 21.97 1.98 11.58
N GLY A 46 21.79 1.94 10.25
CA GLY A 46 20.90 1.01 9.58
C GLY A 46 19.45 1.41 9.76
N HIS A 47 18.55 0.58 9.23
CA HIS A 47 17.11 0.75 9.39
C HIS A 47 16.39 -0.58 9.20
N SER A 48 15.08 -0.58 9.42
CA SER A 48 14.25 -1.75 9.21
C SER A 48 13.21 -1.48 8.13
N ALA A 49 12.70 -2.54 7.53
CA ALA A 49 11.55 -2.45 6.64
C ALA A 49 10.61 -3.63 6.88
N PHE A 50 9.34 -3.46 6.57
CA PHE A 50 8.36 -4.55 6.55
C PHE A 50 8.12 -4.95 5.10
N ARG A 51 8.41 -6.21 4.76
CA ARG A 51 8.02 -6.78 3.48
C ARG A 51 6.69 -7.49 3.63
N VAL A 52 5.74 -7.16 2.77
CA VAL A 52 4.47 -7.88 2.65
C VAL A 52 4.46 -8.59 1.31
N LYS A 53 4.43 -9.92 1.35
CA LYS A 53 4.44 -10.76 0.15
C LYS A 53 3.22 -11.67 0.15
N ASP A 54 2.41 -11.56 -0.89
CA ASP A 54 1.21 -12.36 -1.09
C ASP A 54 1.18 -12.80 -2.55
N LYS A 55 1.43 -14.09 -2.78
CA LYS A 55 1.50 -14.68 -4.12
C LYS A 55 0.12 -14.77 -4.77
N GLU A 56 -0.93 -15.01 -3.99
CA GLU A 56 -2.29 -15.13 -4.52
C GLU A 56 -2.77 -13.82 -5.10
N LYS A 57 -2.34 -12.71 -4.49
CA LYS A 57 -2.67 -11.35 -4.92
C LYS A 57 -1.61 -10.68 -5.76
N TYR A 58 -0.54 -11.39 -6.15
CA TYR A 58 0.60 -10.85 -6.89
C TYR A 58 1.19 -9.58 -6.25
N LEU A 59 1.19 -9.54 -4.92
CA LEU A 59 1.67 -8.41 -4.13
C LEU A 59 3.06 -8.75 -3.56
N ASP A 60 4.02 -7.88 -3.81
CA ASP A 60 5.33 -7.91 -3.16
C ASP A 60 5.78 -6.47 -2.96
N VAL A 61 5.56 -5.96 -1.74
CA VAL A 61 5.79 -4.55 -1.39
C VAL A 61 6.63 -4.45 -0.13
N VAL A 62 7.52 -3.46 -0.10
CA VAL A 62 8.39 -3.17 1.04
C VAL A 62 8.06 -1.78 1.56
N PHE A 63 7.73 -1.71 2.85
CA PHE A 63 7.49 -0.46 3.57
C PHE A 63 8.70 -0.14 4.42
N ASN A 64 9.40 0.95 4.09
CA ASN A 64 10.51 1.44 4.91
C ASN A 64 9.99 1.90 6.28
N TYR A 65 10.76 1.61 7.33
CA TYR A 65 10.45 1.99 8.69
C TYR A 65 11.66 2.67 9.34
N GLY A 66 11.42 3.79 10.03
CA GLY A 66 12.47 4.57 10.67
C GLY A 66 13.29 5.43 9.72
N VAL A 67 12.79 5.69 8.51
CA VAL A 67 13.35 6.70 7.60
C VAL A 67 12.71 8.06 7.85
N TYR A 68 13.49 9.13 7.66
CA TYR A 68 12.98 10.50 7.73
C TYR A 68 12.26 10.88 6.43
N ASP A 69 11.19 11.66 6.56
CA ASP A 69 10.60 12.38 5.43
C ASP A 69 11.49 13.58 5.12
N PHE A 70 11.92 13.72 3.86
CA PHE A 70 12.80 14.80 3.41
C PHE A 70 12.05 15.87 2.60
N ASP A 71 10.73 15.70 2.42
CA ASP A 71 9.85 16.62 1.70
C ASP A 71 9.18 17.67 2.61
#